data_AF-A0A957TWT2-F1
#
_entry.id   AF-A0A957TWT2-F1
#
_cell.length_a   1.000
_cell.length_b   1.000
_cell.length_c   1.000
_cell.angle_alpha   90.00
_cell.angle_beta   90.00
_cell.angle_gamma   90.00
#
_symmetry.space_group_name_H-M   'P 1'
#
loop_
_entity.id
_entity.type
_entity.pdbx_description
1 polymer ?
#
loop_
_entity_poly.entity_id
_entity_poly.type
_entity_poly.pdbx_seq_one_letter_code
_entity_poly.pdbx_strand_id
1 'polypeptide(L)'
;MPSYENAFAVPESLLERTADDRQSLMRRELEEYLVNQCQQQLAAASTWSLNYQSPAAYRASCEEHRARWSRTIGEVSFVAPFNARYEPFFEDETAVGQWLFIDLDDQLVARAALVLPKVRAGKLPLVIAQHGIGSSPERVLGFNDPTGYYHGYGRALVEAGYAVLAPSNITNAAPRARLQRLCLLLGKTLAGLEVGKIRRLIDFAGTLPEIDPTRIGMWGLSLGGMYTMFTAPLEER
;
A
#
# COMPACT_ATOMS: atom_id res chain seq x y z
N MET A 1 8.70 37.23 -10.55
CA MET A 1 9.29 36.15 -11.37
C MET A 1 10.51 36.73 -12.07
N PRO A 2 11.67 36.03 -12.07
CA PRO A 2 12.74 36.40 -12.97
C PRO A 2 12.20 36.39 -14.40
N SER A 3 12.52 37.45 -15.14
CA SER A 3 12.06 37.65 -16.51
C SER A 3 13.15 38.39 -17.28
N TYR A 4 13.05 38.32 -18.59
CA TYR A 4 13.89 39.01 -19.55
C TYR A 4 12.98 39.68 -20.57
N GLU A 5 13.40 40.82 -21.11
CA GLU A 5 12.59 41.57 -22.08
C GLU A 5 12.47 40.85 -23.43
N ASN A 6 13.52 40.13 -23.84
CA ASN A 6 13.55 39.37 -25.09
C ASN A 6 14.30 38.04 -24.91
N ALA A 7 13.59 36.92 -25.01
CA ALA A 7 14.14 35.57 -24.88
C ALA A 7 15.22 35.25 -25.94
N PHE A 8 15.12 35.84 -27.13
CA PHE A 8 16.09 35.62 -28.21
C PHE A 8 17.43 36.33 -27.99
N ALA A 9 17.47 37.29 -27.05
CA ALA A 9 18.64 38.12 -26.80
C ALA A 9 19.42 37.70 -25.53
N VAL A 10 19.05 36.59 -24.89
CA VAL A 10 19.69 36.11 -23.66
C VAL A 10 20.30 34.71 -23.85
N PRO A 11 21.33 34.34 -23.07
CA PRO A 11 21.92 33.00 -23.13
C PRO A 11 20.92 31.90 -22.77
N GLU A 12 21.08 30.73 -23.39
CA GLU A 12 20.24 29.54 -23.13
C GLU A 12 20.20 29.14 -21.65
N SER A 13 21.34 29.20 -20.96
CA SER A 13 21.40 28.91 -19.52
C SER A 13 20.53 29.85 -18.66
N LEU A 14 20.34 31.10 -19.10
CA LEU A 14 19.42 32.02 -18.42
C LEU A 14 17.96 31.65 -18.72
N LEU A 15 17.65 31.19 -19.95
CA LEU A 15 16.33 30.69 -20.30
C LEU A 15 15.95 29.45 -19.49
N GLU A 16 16.86 28.47 -19.40
CA GLU A 16 16.69 27.24 -18.62
C GLU A 16 16.44 27.55 -17.15
N ARG A 17 17.31 28.35 -16.52
CA ARG A 17 17.14 28.75 -15.12
C ARG A 17 15.80 29.44 -14.89
N THR A 18 15.42 30.36 -15.76
CA THR A 18 14.15 31.09 -15.61
C THR A 18 12.95 30.17 -15.85
N ALA A 19 13.05 29.20 -16.76
CA ALA A 19 12.03 28.18 -16.96
C ALA A 19 11.87 27.29 -15.72
N ASP A 20 12.97 26.86 -15.12
CA ASP A 20 12.98 26.09 -13.88
C ASP A 20 12.39 26.88 -12.71
N ASP A 21 12.73 28.17 -12.58
CA ASP A 21 12.17 29.05 -11.56
C ASP A 21 10.65 29.19 -11.71
N ARG A 22 10.15 29.38 -12.94
CA ARG A 22 8.71 29.44 -13.23
C ARG A 22 8.02 28.11 -12.91
N GLN A 23 8.61 26.99 -13.32
CA GLN A 23 8.08 25.66 -13.02
C GLN A 23 8.06 25.39 -11.50
N SER A 24 9.10 25.79 -10.78
CA SER A 24 9.15 25.67 -9.33
C SER A 24 8.07 26.51 -8.64
N LEU A 25 7.86 27.75 -9.09
CA LEU A 25 6.83 28.62 -8.55
C LEU A 25 5.43 28.02 -8.78
N MET A 26 5.10 27.64 -10.02
CA MET A 26 3.80 27.06 -10.34
C MET A 26 3.51 25.78 -9.55
N ARG A 27 4.52 24.93 -9.31
CA ARG A 27 4.36 23.73 -8.47
C ARG A 27 3.97 24.10 -7.03
N ARG A 28 4.64 25.10 -6.44
CA ARG A 28 4.36 25.54 -5.06
C ARG A 28 2.99 26.21 -4.95
N GLU A 29 2.66 27.09 -5.88
CA GLU A 29 1.35 27.75 -5.93
C GLU A 29 0.21 26.73 -6.03
N LEU A 30 0.36 25.72 -6.90
CA LEU A 30 -0.61 24.65 -7.04
C LEU A 30 -0.70 23.78 -5.78
N GLU A 31 0.44 23.45 -5.17
CA GLU A 31 0.47 22.69 -3.91
C GLU A 31 -0.23 23.45 -2.79
N GLU A 32 0.10 24.72 -2.58
CA GLU A 32 -0.55 25.59 -1.59
C GLU A 32 -2.06 25.69 -1.83
N TYR A 33 -2.47 25.89 -3.09
CA TYR A 33 -3.88 25.91 -3.45
C TYR A 33 -4.58 24.60 -3.06
N LEU A 34 -4.02 23.44 -3.45
CA LEU A 34 -4.61 22.13 -3.16
C LEU A 34 -4.64 21.82 -1.66
N VAL A 35 -3.58 22.14 -0.93
CA VAL A 35 -3.55 22.00 0.55
C VAL A 35 -4.63 22.85 1.20
N ASN A 36 -4.78 24.10 0.76
CA ASN A 36 -5.84 24.99 1.26
C ASN A 36 -7.23 24.43 0.95
N GLN A 37 -7.45 23.87 -0.24
CA GLN A 37 -8.71 23.19 -0.57
C GLN A 37 -8.97 21.98 0.34
N CYS A 38 -7.95 21.16 0.61
CA CYS A 38 -8.06 20.02 1.54
C CYS A 38 -8.39 20.48 2.96
N GLN A 39 -7.76 21.55 3.45
CA GLN A 39 -8.02 22.10 4.79
C GLN A 39 -9.43 22.66 4.92
N GLN A 40 -9.92 23.38 3.90
CA GLN A 40 -11.30 23.89 3.87
C GLN A 40 -12.33 22.76 3.90
N GLN A 41 -12.12 21.72 3.10
CA GLN A 41 -12.97 20.53 3.10
C GLN A 41 -12.94 19.82 4.45
N LEU A 42 -11.75 19.65 5.03
CA LEU A 42 -11.60 19.04 6.36
C LEU A 42 -12.32 19.86 7.43
N ALA A 43 -12.23 21.18 7.41
CA ALA A 43 -12.91 22.06 8.36
C ALA A 43 -14.44 21.99 8.21
N ALA A 44 -14.95 21.99 6.97
CA ALA A 44 -16.38 21.88 6.67
C ALA A 44 -16.98 20.51 7.02
N ALA A 45 -16.18 19.44 6.93
CA ALA A 45 -16.56 18.07 7.27
C ALA A 45 -15.93 17.57 8.60
N SER A 46 -15.54 18.50 9.48
CA SER A 46 -14.62 18.23 10.60
C SER A 46 -15.21 17.39 11.73
N THR A 47 -16.52 17.26 11.83
CA THR A 47 -17.16 16.47 12.88
C THR A 47 -17.52 15.10 12.33
N TRP A 48 -16.65 14.12 12.54
CA TRP A 48 -17.07 12.72 12.45
C TRP A 48 -18.08 12.48 13.58
N SER A 49 -19.34 12.23 13.23
CA SER A 49 -20.40 11.89 14.18
C SER A 49 -20.30 10.42 14.56
N LEU A 50 -19.27 10.07 15.33
CA LEU A 50 -18.99 8.71 15.77
C LEU A 50 -19.87 8.33 16.98
N ASN A 51 -20.44 7.13 16.95
CA ASN A 51 -21.27 6.62 18.04
C ASN A 51 -20.45 5.72 18.97
N TYR A 52 -20.08 6.24 20.15
CA TYR A 52 -19.28 5.52 21.15
C TYR A 52 -20.10 4.71 22.17
N GLN A 53 -21.40 4.52 21.97
CA GLN A 53 -22.26 3.80 22.93
C GLN A 53 -21.94 2.30 23.01
N SER A 54 -21.42 1.70 21.94
CA SER A 54 -20.95 0.30 21.92
C SER A 54 -20.02 0.06 20.72
N PRO A 55 -19.22 -1.03 20.70
CA PRO A 55 -18.41 -1.38 19.54
C PRO A 55 -19.21 -1.56 18.24
N ALA A 56 -20.44 -2.09 18.33
CA ALA A 56 -21.32 -2.25 17.17
C ALA A 56 -21.85 -0.90 16.67
N ALA A 57 -22.26 -0.01 17.58
CA ALA A 57 -22.69 1.34 17.23
C ALA A 57 -21.55 2.17 16.61
N TYR A 58 -20.34 2.02 17.13
CA TYR A 58 -19.14 2.65 16.57
C TYR A 58 -18.89 2.17 15.15
N ARG A 59 -18.87 0.84 14.92
CA ARG A 59 -18.72 0.26 13.58
C ARG A 59 -19.77 0.79 12.60
N ALA A 60 -21.05 0.79 13.00
CA ALA A 60 -22.14 1.31 12.19
C ALA A 60 -21.96 2.80 11.85
N SER A 61 -21.49 3.62 12.80
CA SER A 61 -21.22 5.05 12.55
C SER A 61 -20.04 5.29 11.60
N CYS A 62 -19.16 4.30 11.39
CA CYS A 62 -18.05 4.39 10.45
C CYS A 62 -18.43 4.01 9.01
N GLU A 63 -19.58 3.37 8.78
CA GLU A 63 -19.93 2.79 7.46
C GLU A 63 -19.98 3.84 6.34
N GLU A 64 -20.55 5.01 6.61
CA GLU A 64 -20.56 6.08 5.61
C GLU A 64 -19.15 6.56 5.27
N HIS A 65 -18.25 6.61 6.26
CA HIS A 65 -16.86 6.98 6.07
C HIS A 65 -16.09 5.91 5.30
N ARG A 66 -16.34 4.61 5.55
CA ARG A 66 -15.79 3.50 4.76
C ARG A 66 -16.28 3.56 3.32
N ALA A 67 -17.57 3.77 3.11
CA ALA A 67 -18.15 3.88 1.76
C ALA A 67 -17.58 5.09 1.00
N ARG A 68 -17.40 6.24 1.67
CA ARG A 68 -16.73 7.40 1.09
C ARG A 68 -15.28 7.07 0.74
N TRP A 69 -14.56 6.41 1.64
CA TRP A 69 -13.16 6.03 1.42
C TRP A 69 -13.00 5.06 0.25
N SER A 70 -13.85 4.03 0.18
CA SER A 70 -13.92 3.09 -0.95
C SER A 70 -14.11 3.81 -2.29
N ARG A 71 -15.03 4.79 -2.36
CA ARG A 71 -15.22 5.64 -3.54
C ARG A 71 -13.99 6.50 -3.84
N THR A 72 -13.38 7.12 -2.82
CA THR A 72 -12.19 7.98 -2.98
C THR A 72 -11.00 7.23 -3.57
N ILE A 73 -10.69 6.03 -3.05
CA ILE A 73 -9.57 5.26 -3.58
C ILE A 73 -9.92 4.54 -4.89
N GLY A 74 -11.20 4.49 -5.27
CA GLY A 74 -11.66 3.75 -6.45
C GLY A 74 -11.38 2.26 -6.28
N GLU A 75 -12.00 1.63 -5.29
CA GLU A 75 -11.83 0.22 -4.96
C GLU A 75 -12.01 -0.70 -6.18
N VAL A 76 -11.18 -1.74 -6.24
CA VAL A 76 -11.20 -2.79 -7.26
C VAL A 76 -11.33 -4.13 -6.55
N SER A 77 -12.27 -4.96 -7.02
CA SER A 77 -12.46 -6.33 -6.51
C SER A 77 -12.06 -7.33 -7.59
N PHE A 78 -11.36 -8.37 -7.16
CA PHE A 78 -10.90 -9.46 -8.02
C PHE A 78 -11.63 -10.75 -7.64
N VAL A 79 -12.11 -11.50 -8.63
CA VAL A 79 -12.93 -12.71 -8.43
C VAL A 79 -12.40 -13.94 -9.15
N ALA A 80 -11.28 -13.83 -9.87
CA ALA A 80 -10.66 -14.97 -10.53
C ALA A 80 -10.34 -16.09 -9.52
N PRO A 81 -10.43 -17.37 -9.90
CA PRO A 81 -9.93 -18.47 -9.08
C PRO A 81 -8.47 -18.22 -8.68
N PHE A 82 -8.10 -18.56 -7.44
CA PHE A 82 -6.78 -18.20 -6.93
C PHE A 82 -5.62 -18.81 -7.74
N ASN A 83 -5.78 -20.04 -8.25
CA ASN A 83 -4.76 -20.78 -9.01
C ASN A 83 -3.36 -20.64 -8.39
N ALA A 84 -3.29 -20.91 -7.08
CA ALA A 84 -2.11 -20.59 -6.30
C ALA A 84 -0.89 -21.39 -6.77
N ARG A 85 0.22 -20.69 -6.97
CA ARG A 85 1.54 -21.26 -7.28
C ARG A 85 2.54 -20.81 -6.23
N TYR A 86 3.50 -21.68 -5.96
CA TYR A 86 4.53 -21.45 -4.97
C TYR A 86 5.92 -21.67 -5.55
N GLU A 87 6.86 -20.83 -5.16
CA GLU A 87 8.29 -21.03 -5.42
C GLU A 87 9.06 -20.95 -4.11
N PRO A 88 10.10 -21.77 -3.91
CA PRO A 88 10.95 -21.64 -2.72
C PRO A 88 11.56 -20.24 -2.62
N PHE A 89 11.60 -19.68 -1.41
CA PHE A 89 12.33 -18.46 -1.15
C PHE A 89 13.51 -18.71 -0.19
N PHE A 90 13.24 -19.24 1.01
CA PHE A 90 14.27 -19.69 1.93
C PHE A 90 13.72 -20.74 2.91
N GLU A 91 14.62 -21.49 3.53
CA GLU A 91 14.30 -22.36 4.65
C GLU A 91 15.50 -22.40 5.61
N ASP A 92 15.22 -22.23 6.91
CA ASP A 92 16.23 -22.34 7.98
C ASP A 92 15.68 -23.09 9.18
N GLU A 93 16.37 -23.05 10.33
CA GLU A 93 15.96 -23.77 11.54
C GLU A 93 14.62 -23.27 12.13
N THR A 94 14.25 -22.02 11.86
CA THR A 94 13.09 -21.35 12.47
C THR A 94 11.87 -21.28 11.56
N ALA A 95 12.08 -21.12 10.24
CA ALA A 95 11.02 -20.72 9.32
C ALA A 95 11.18 -21.32 7.92
N VAL A 96 10.07 -21.34 7.20
CA VAL A 96 9.99 -21.63 5.77
C VAL A 96 9.34 -20.44 5.07
N GLY A 97 10.03 -19.88 4.08
CA GLY A 97 9.55 -18.81 3.22
C GLY A 97 9.34 -19.30 1.79
N GLN A 98 8.21 -18.92 1.19
CA GLN A 98 7.88 -19.22 -0.20
C GLN A 98 7.36 -17.96 -0.90
N TRP A 99 7.67 -17.79 -2.18
CA TRP A 99 6.92 -16.87 -3.03
C TRP A 99 5.56 -17.48 -3.36
N LEU A 100 4.51 -16.71 -3.11
CA LEU A 100 3.13 -17.01 -3.42
C LEU A 100 2.70 -16.17 -4.63
N PHE A 101 2.06 -16.83 -5.59
CA PHE A 101 1.42 -16.21 -6.74
C PHE A 101 -0.04 -16.62 -6.80
N ILE A 102 -0.95 -15.65 -6.89
CA ILE A 102 -2.38 -15.92 -7.11
C ILE A 102 -2.91 -15.10 -8.28
N ASP A 103 -3.80 -15.68 -9.07
CA ASP A 103 -4.46 -14.98 -10.15
C ASP A 103 -5.47 -13.96 -9.61
N LEU A 104 -5.51 -12.79 -10.24
CA LEU A 104 -6.44 -11.70 -9.93
C LEU A 104 -7.47 -11.52 -11.04
N ASP A 105 -7.00 -11.60 -12.28
CA ASP A 105 -7.76 -11.49 -13.52
C ASP A 105 -6.92 -12.10 -14.66
N ASP A 106 -7.43 -12.10 -15.90
CA ASP A 106 -6.66 -12.56 -17.06
C ASP A 106 -5.31 -11.83 -17.14
N GLN A 107 -4.23 -12.62 -17.14
CA GLN A 107 -2.83 -12.16 -17.17
C GLN A 107 -2.39 -11.26 -16.01
N LEU A 108 -3.21 -11.11 -14.95
CA LEU A 108 -2.87 -10.31 -13.77
C LEU A 108 -2.71 -11.21 -12.54
N VAL A 109 -1.55 -11.11 -11.89
CA VAL A 109 -1.16 -11.98 -10.77
C VAL A 109 -0.70 -11.13 -9.58
N ALA A 110 -1.22 -11.41 -8.39
CA ALA A 110 -0.68 -10.91 -7.13
C ALA A 110 0.50 -11.78 -6.67
N ARG A 111 1.50 -11.12 -6.07
CA ARG A 111 2.75 -11.75 -5.62
C ARG A 111 3.01 -11.36 -4.18
N ALA A 112 3.43 -12.32 -3.36
CA ALA A 112 3.80 -12.08 -1.98
C ALA A 112 4.84 -13.09 -1.50
N ALA A 113 5.68 -12.72 -0.53
CA ALA A 113 6.40 -13.73 0.25
C ALA A 113 5.48 -14.21 1.39
N LEU A 114 5.19 -15.51 1.45
CA LEU A 114 4.51 -16.16 2.56
C LEU A 114 5.54 -16.87 3.42
N VAL A 115 5.64 -16.52 4.70
CA VAL A 115 6.60 -17.07 5.63
C VAL A 115 5.89 -17.62 6.85
N LEU A 116 6.19 -18.89 7.16
CA LEU A 116 5.59 -19.61 8.27
C LEU A 116 6.69 -20.10 9.22
N PRO A 117 6.51 -19.99 10.54
CA PRO A 117 7.38 -20.65 11.51
C PRO A 117 7.29 -22.18 11.34
N LYS A 118 8.39 -22.90 11.57
CA LYS A 118 8.42 -24.37 11.49
C LYS A 118 7.68 -25.02 12.65
N VAL A 119 7.86 -24.49 13.86
CA VAL A 119 7.18 -24.98 15.07
C VAL A 119 5.90 -24.19 15.28
N ARG A 120 4.76 -24.90 15.33
CA ARG A 120 3.42 -24.29 15.43
C ARG A 120 2.59 -25.08 16.44
N ALA A 121 1.94 -24.38 17.36
CA ALA A 121 1.01 -24.98 18.32
C ALA A 121 -0.44 -25.08 17.79
N GLY A 122 -0.70 -24.59 16.57
CA GLY A 122 -2.02 -24.53 15.96
C GLY A 122 -2.06 -23.52 14.81
N LYS A 123 -3.25 -22.96 14.55
CA LYS A 123 -3.42 -21.88 13.58
C LYS A 123 -2.72 -20.60 14.03
N LEU A 124 -2.01 -19.98 13.11
CA LEU A 124 -1.15 -18.82 13.32
C LEU A 124 -1.93 -17.52 13.11
N PRO A 125 -1.75 -16.50 13.97
CA PRO A 125 -2.12 -15.15 13.61
C PRO A 125 -1.28 -14.68 12.41
N LEU A 126 -1.88 -13.91 11.51
CA LEU A 126 -1.26 -13.44 10.28
C LEU A 126 -0.92 -11.95 10.37
N VAL A 127 0.29 -11.57 9.94
CA VAL A 127 0.62 -10.16 9.69
C VAL A 127 0.88 -9.93 8.21
N ILE A 128 0.13 -9.00 7.64
CA ILE A 128 0.37 -8.46 6.30
C ILE A 128 1.49 -7.41 6.41
N ALA A 129 2.68 -7.75 5.93
CA ALA A 129 3.88 -6.97 6.13
C ALA A 129 4.25 -6.17 4.85
N GLN A 130 3.99 -4.86 4.89
CA GLN A 130 4.12 -3.98 3.72
C GLN A 130 5.44 -3.22 3.67
N HIS A 131 6.08 -3.29 2.52
CA HIS A 131 7.29 -2.53 2.23
C HIS A 131 7.00 -1.13 1.66
N GLY A 132 7.96 -0.22 1.85
CA GLY A 132 7.98 1.14 1.33
C GLY A 132 8.32 1.24 -0.17
N ILE A 133 8.30 2.48 -0.67
CA ILE A 133 8.76 2.81 -2.03
C ILE A 133 10.27 2.52 -2.14
N GLY A 134 10.72 2.03 -3.29
CA GLY A 134 12.12 1.59 -3.48
C GLY A 134 12.57 0.40 -2.62
N SER A 135 11.63 -0.33 -2.00
CA SER A 135 11.89 -1.50 -1.15
C SER A 135 11.27 -2.78 -1.74
N SER A 136 11.23 -3.87 -0.97
CA SER A 136 10.73 -5.16 -1.40
C SER A 136 10.26 -6.05 -0.22
N PRO A 137 9.50 -7.13 -0.47
CA PRO A 137 9.14 -8.12 0.56
C PRO A 137 10.34 -8.73 1.29
N GLU A 138 11.44 -8.94 0.59
CA GLU A 138 12.68 -9.51 1.14
C GLU A 138 13.28 -8.59 2.21
N ARG A 139 13.23 -7.26 2.02
CA ARG A 139 13.71 -6.27 2.99
C ARG A 139 12.93 -6.28 4.30
N VAL A 140 11.63 -6.50 4.22
CA VAL A 140 10.79 -6.68 5.42
C VAL A 140 11.27 -7.86 6.27
N LEU A 141 11.81 -8.90 5.63
CA LEU A 141 12.37 -10.08 6.28
C LEU A 141 13.86 -9.93 6.65
N GLY A 142 14.46 -8.76 6.42
CA GLY A 142 15.85 -8.46 6.78
C GLY A 142 16.87 -8.74 5.68
N PHE A 143 16.44 -9.18 4.49
CA PHE A 143 17.35 -9.37 3.35
C PHE A 143 17.57 -8.05 2.61
N ASN A 144 18.81 -7.78 2.18
CA ASN A 144 19.12 -6.62 1.34
C ASN A 144 18.67 -5.26 1.93
N ASP A 145 18.74 -5.08 3.27
CA ASP A 145 18.43 -3.84 3.98
C ASP A 145 19.71 -3.16 4.52
N PRO A 146 20.56 -2.60 3.64
CA PRO A 146 21.87 -2.06 4.04
C PRO A 146 21.77 -0.88 5.01
N THR A 147 20.66 -0.16 5.00
CA THR A 147 20.36 0.96 5.90
C THR A 147 19.70 0.54 7.20
N GLY A 148 19.26 -0.71 7.30
CA GLY A 148 18.58 -1.25 8.48
C GLY A 148 17.20 -0.64 8.77
N TYR A 149 16.52 -0.03 7.79
CA TYR A 149 15.24 0.67 8.05
C TYR A 149 14.11 -0.26 8.48
N TYR A 150 14.18 -1.53 8.07
CA TYR A 150 13.15 -2.53 8.35
C TYR A 150 13.46 -3.30 9.62
N HIS A 151 14.73 -3.32 10.06
CA HIS A 151 15.20 -4.10 11.20
C HIS A 151 14.75 -5.58 11.16
N GLY A 152 14.49 -6.12 9.96
CA GLY A 152 13.93 -7.46 9.79
C GLY A 152 12.62 -7.69 10.53
N TYR A 153 11.74 -6.69 10.66
CA TYR A 153 10.52 -6.82 11.48
C TYR A 153 9.63 -8.01 11.06
N GLY A 154 9.61 -8.36 9.77
CA GLY A 154 8.92 -9.56 9.29
C GLY A 154 9.54 -10.84 9.84
N ARG A 155 10.87 -10.91 9.92
CA ARG A 155 11.55 -12.05 10.54
C ARG A 155 11.26 -12.13 12.03
N ALA A 156 11.32 -11.00 12.74
CA ALA A 156 11.00 -10.93 14.17
C ALA A 156 9.56 -11.39 14.46
N LEU A 157 8.60 -11.05 13.60
CA LEU A 157 7.22 -11.54 13.70
C LEU A 157 7.13 -13.07 13.54
N VAL A 158 7.86 -13.65 12.58
CA VAL A 158 7.89 -15.10 12.40
C VAL A 158 8.49 -15.81 13.62
N GLU A 159 9.59 -15.29 14.16
CA GLU A 159 10.22 -15.80 15.39
C GLU A 159 9.30 -15.68 16.62
N ALA A 160 8.42 -14.67 16.64
CA ALA A 160 7.39 -14.50 17.65
C ALA A 160 6.12 -15.37 17.43
N GLY A 161 6.11 -16.23 16.39
CA GLY A 161 5.03 -17.19 16.14
C GLY A 161 3.89 -16.66 15.27
N TYR A 162 4.11 -15.58 14.51
CA TYR A 162 3.16 -15.09 13.51
C TYR A 162 3.47 -15.69 12.13
N ALA A 163 2.43 -15.94 11.34
CA ALA A 163 2.61 -16.04 9.90
C ALA A 163 2.83 -14.63 9.33
N VAL A 164 3.69 -14.51 8.32
CA VAL A 164 3.91 -13.25 7.62
C VAL A 164 3.59 -13.42 6.14
N LEU A 165 2.74 -12.54 5.63
CA LEU A 165 2.49 -12.39 4.20
C LEU A 165 2.97 -11.00 3.79
N ALA A 166 3.97 -10.92 2.92
CA ALA A 166 4.55 -9.66 2.47
C ALA A 166 4.26 -9.44 0.97
N PRO A 167 3.18 -8.70 0.62
CA PRO A 167 2.82 -8.42 -0.75
C PRO A 167 3.90 -7.61 -1.49
N SER A 168 4.06 -7.89 -2.78
CA SER A 168 4.88 -7.09 -3.69
C SER A 168 4.08 -5.92 -4.25
N ASN A 169 4.62 -4.71 -4.15
CA ASN A 169 4.07 -3.50 -4.78
C ASN A 169 5.01 -2.96 -5.86
N ILE A 170 4.45 -2.16 -6.78
CA ILE A 170 5.29 -1.39 -7.71
C ILE A 170 6.04 -0.30 -6.94
N THR A 171 7.37 -0.31 -7.01
CA THR A 171 8.25 0.47 -6.12
C THR A 171 8.96 1.67 -6.76
N ASN A 172 8.77 1.88 -8.07
CA ASN A 172 9.41 2.96 -8.81
C ASN A 172 8.43 4.10 -9.14
N ALA A 173 8.83 5.35 -8.87
CA ALA A 173 7.95 6.51 -9.02
C ALA A 173 7.43 6.71 -10.46
N ALA A 174 8.28 6.65 -11.48
CA ALA A 174 7.89 6.86 -12.87
C ALA A 174 6.89 5.78 -13.40
N PRO A 175 7.14 4.47 -13.20
CA PRO A 175 6.14 3.44 -13.48
C PRO A 175 4.82 3.66 -12.74
N ARG A 176 4.85 3.97 -11.43
CA ARG A 176 3.64 4.26 -10.65
C ARG A 176 2.85 5.42 -11.24
N ALA A 177 3.51 6.51 -11.64
CA ALA A 177 2.85 7.66 -12.26
C ALA A 177 2.18 7.29 -13.60
N ARG A 178 2.79 6.41 -14.40
CA ARG A 178 2.15 5.87 -15.61
C ARG A 178 0.93 5.02 -15.27
N LEU A 179 1.06 4.07 -14.33
CA LEU A 179 -0.03 3.19 -13.93
C LEU A 179 -1.20 3.96 -13.30
N GLN A 180 -0.92 4.96 -12.47
CA GLN A 180 -1.93 5.86 -11.91
C GLN A 180 -2.74 6.54 -13.02
N ARG A 181 -2.09 7.07 -14.07
CA ARG A 181 -2.79 7.67 -15.21
C ARG A 181 -3.68 6.66 -15.94
N LEU A 182 -3.20 5.43 -16.14
CA LEU A 182 -4.01 4.37 -16.74
C LEU A 182 -5.23 4.01 -15.88
N CYS A 183 -5.06 3.92 -14.56
CA CYS A 183 -6.18 3.71 -13.64
C CYS A 183 -7.19 4.87 -13.70
N LEU A 184 -6.73 6.11 -13.78
CA LEU A 184 -7.62 7.28 -13.87
C LEU A 184 -8.49 7.26 -15.15
N LEU A 185 -7.96 6.76 -16.28
CA LEU A 185 -8.75 6.55 -17.50
C LEU A 185 -9.87 5.51 -17.32
N LEU A 186 -9.76 4.64 -16.32
CA LEU A 186 -10.78 3.65 -15.95
C LEU A 186 -11.68 4.13 -14.79
N GLY A 187 -11.54 5.39 -14.36
CA GLY A 187 -12.27 5.91 -13.19
C GLY A 187 -11.83 5.27 -11.87
N LYS A 188 -10.60 4.77 -11.80
CA LYS A 188 -10.00 4.10 -10.63
C LYS A 188 -8.68 4.78 -10.24
N THR A 189 -8.06 4.32 -9.15
CA THR A 189 -6.70 4.73 -8.79
C THR A 189 -5.77 3.53 -8.68
N LEU A 190 -4.46 3.76 -8.77
CA LEU A 190 -3.47 2.72 -8.50
C LEU A 190 -3.58 2.25 -7.04
N ALA A 191 -3.94 3.13 -6.11
CA ALA A 191 -4.15 2.77 -4.71
C ALA A 191 -5.30 1.76 -4.56
N GLY A 192 -6.47 2.03 -5.16
CA GLY A 192 -7.62 1.12 -5.12
C GLY A 192 -7.33 -0.24 -5.74
N LEU A 193 -6.56 -0.27 -6.83
CA LEU A 193 -6.11 -1.51 -7.46
C LEU A 193 -5.20 -2.33 -6.52
N GLU A 194 -4.20 -1.71 -5.91
CA GLU A 194 -3.28 -2.39 -4.98
C GLU A 194 -3.97 -2.85 -3.69
N VAL A 195 -4.90 -2.06 -3.14
CA VAL A 195 -5.76 -2.48 -2.01
C VAL A 195 -6.57 -3.72 -2.39
N GLY A 196 -7.15 -3.76 -3.60
CA GLY A 196 -7.83 -4.94 -4.12
C GLY A 196 -6.94 -6.18 -4.16
N LYS A 197 -5.67 -6.03 -4.59
CA LYS A 197 -4.70 -7.14 -4.58
C LYS A 197 -4.40 -7.64 -3.17
N ILE A 198 -4.19 -6.71 -2.24
CA ILE A 198 -3.89 -7.03 -0.84
C ILE A 198 -5.06 -7.81 -0.22
N ARG A 199 -6.30 -7.35 -0.42
CA ARG A 199 -7.49 -8.05 0.07
C ARG A 199 -7.65 -9.43 -0.55
N ARG A 200 -7.33 -9.57 -1.84
CA ARG A 200 -7.36 -10.88 -2.51
C ARG A 200 -6.31 -11.85 -1.96
N LEU A 201 -5.13 -11.34 -1.61
CA LEU A 201 -4.09 -12.11 -0.91
C LEU A 201 -4.53 -12.51 0.51
N ILE A 202 -5.24 -11.63 1.22
CA ILE A 202 -5.83 -11.94 2.54
C ILE A 202 -6.91 -13.03 2.40
N ASP A 203 -7.79 -12.94 1.39
CA ASP A 203 -8.78 -13.98 1.11
C ASP A 203 -8.12 -15.34 0.92
N PHE A 204 -7.08 -15.40 0.10
CA PHE A 204 -6.33 -16.63 -0.14
C PHE A 204 -5.68 -17.14 1.14
N ALA A 205 -4.97 -16.28 1.87
CA ALA A 205 -4.31 -16.66 3.11
C ALA A 205 -5.30 -17.21 4.15
N GLY A 206 -6.52 -16.67 4.20
CA GLY A 206 -7.59 -17.17 5.06
C GLY A 206 -8.10 -18.58 4.71
N THR A 207 -7.78 -19.11 3.51
CA THR A 207 -8.08 -20.50 3.13
C THR A 207 -7.02 -21.51 3.61
N LEU A 208 -5.84 -21.03 4.00
CA LEU A 208 -4.74 -21.91 4.40
C LEU A 208 -5.05 -22.55 5.76
N PRO A 209 -4.86 -23.87 5.93
CA PRO A 209 -5.13 -24.55 7.19
C PRO A 209 -4.24 -24.05 8.34
N GLU A 210 -3.09 -23.47 8.03
CA GLU A 210 -2.14 -22.88 8.98
C GLU A 210 -2.59 -21.54 9.55
N ILE A 211 -3.46 -20.80 8.87
CA ILE A 211 -3.78 -19.42 9.21
C ILE A 211 -5.08 -19.36 10.00
N ASP A 212 -5.08 -18.51 11.03
CA ASP A 212 -6.29 -18.10 11.73
C ASP A 212 -6.88 -16.84 11.06
N PRO A 213 -7.97 -16.96 10.30
CA PRO A 213 -8.53 -15.83 9.56
C PRO A 213 -9.21 -14.79 10.45
N THR A 214 -9.31 -15.04 11.76
CA THR A 214 -9.88 -14.10 12.75
C THR A 214 -8.83 -13.27 13.49
N ARG A 215 -7.54 -13.52 13.20
CA ARG A 215 -6.41 -12.83 13.83
C ARG A 215 -5.45 -12.33 12.76
N ILE A 216 -5.87 -11.28 12.04
CA ILE A 216 -5.09 -10.64 10.99
C ILE A 216 -4.68 -9.23 11.43
N GLY A 217 -3.40 -8.92 11.28
CA GLY A 217 -2.85 -7.59 11.46
C GLY A 217 -2.16 -7.10 10.19
N MET A 218 -1.91 -5.81 10.09
CA MET A 218 -1.17 -5.23 8.97
C MET A 218 -0.18 -4.19 9.49
N TRP A 219 1.06 -4.28 9.03
CA TRP A 219 2.15 -3.39 9.42
C TRP A 219 2.89 -2.91 8.17
N GLY A 220 3.19 -1.62 8.07
CA GLY A 220 4.02 -1.11 6.98
C GLY A 220 4.77 0.18 7.29
N LEU A 221 5.86 0.41 6.55
CA LEU A 221 6.68 1.62 6.59
C LEU A 221 6.54 2.43 5.30
N SER A 222 6.47 3.76 5.41
CA SER A 222 6.40 4.68 4.25
C SER A 222 5.20 4.34 3.34
N LEU A 223 5.42 4.03 2.05
CA LEU A 223 4.39 3.52 1.14
C LEU A 223 3.63 2.33 1.74
N GLY A 224 4.31 1.47 2.50
CA GLY A 224 3.67 0.36 3.19
C GLY A 224 2.72 0.82 4.29
N GLY A 225 3.08 1.87 5.03
CA GLY A 225 2.22 2.50 6.03
C GLY A 225 1.01 3.19 5.38
N MET A 226 1.19 3.81 4.22
CA MET A 226 0.09 4.31 3.39
C MET A 226 -0.88 3.19 3.03
N TYR A 227 -0.39 2.04 2.53
CA TYR A 227 -1.27 0.90 2.23
C TYR A 227 -1.92 0.29 3.48
N THR A 228 -1.24 0.28 4.63
CA THR A 228 -1.88 -0.10 5.90
C THR A 228 -3.08 0.80 6.20
N MET A 229 -2.90 2.12 6.12
CA MET A 229 -3.97 3.09 6.35
C MET A 229 -5.08 3.02 5.30
N PHE A 230 -4.75 2.62 4.07
CA PHE A 230 -5.72 2.57 2.97
C PHE A 230 -6.54 1.28 2.97
N THR A 231 -5.92 0.16 3.32
CA THR A 231 -6.56 -1.16 3.35
C THR A 231 -7.39 -1.36 4.62
N ALA A 232 -6.86 -1.01 5.80
CA ALA A 232 -7.52 -1.32 7.08
C ALA A 232 -8.97 -0.80 7.22
N PRO A 233 -9.34 0.39 6.70
CA PRO A 233 -10.74 0.83 6.75
C PRO A 233 -11.70 -0.01 5.89
N LEU A 234 -11.18 -0.73 4.88
CA LEU A 234 -11.95 -1.52 3.91
C LEU A 234 -11.79 -3.03 4.10
N GLU A 235 -11.04 -3.45 5.11
CA GLU A 235 -10.77 -4.84 5.46
C GLU A 235 -11.13 -5.04 6.93
N GLU A 236 -12.29 -5.66 7.18
CA GLU A 236 -12.85 -5.78 8.53
C GLU A 236 -12.29 -6.96 9.35
N ARG A 237 -11.53 -7.86 8.71
CA ARG A 237 -10.91 -9.04 9.34
C ARG A 237 -9.65 -8.71 10.13
#